data_AF-A0A936X0N6-F1
#
_entry.id   AF-A0A936X0N6-F1
#
_cell.length_a   1.000
_cell.length_b   1.000
_cell.length_c   1.000
_cell.angle_alpha   90.00
_cell.angle_beta   90.00
_cell.angle_gamma   90.00
#
_symmetry.space_group_name_H-M   'P 1'
#
loop_
_entity.id
_entity.type
_entity.pdbx_description
1 polymer ?
#
loop_
_entity_poly.entity_id
_entity_poly.type
_entity_poly.pdbx_seq_one_letter_code
_entity_poly.pdbx_strand_id
1 'polypeptide(L)'
;MVLVKEWANEPPLVANTKPVPPVPVKKENKEIVSIKPDKKQPELSESKAKEFIRATVKSKMVPGDKMVVDTILVVKPGDDNQTKINAAFDEKLNRTLYVAFKENKASIEISNLYGNNFVELPEISKSEYSGKGIKIYRVSFTGPITDFNIVHNVEQDTANIYVFLTKRMDEKGYVANKKYVEEWDAKIAEVDAKLEKKRKEREKQNSEYSSVANDLKRLMKSIYQSVKNNNLKLHASPQPSLTEIDRIIKDAESKYKDLKNYLLTNENKIKSFAGSNSTNSAFMKKMSDAIMEVRSNFFRIDDTVKDSNANGGKINIGNLYAAFKGILDASYTASELSY
;
A
#
# COMPACT_ATOMS: atom_id res chain seq x y z
N MET A 1 14.31 17.48 4.74
CA MET A 1 14.21 17.05 6.16
C MET A 1 15.63 16.98 6.72
N VAL A 2 16.08 18.06 7.37
CA VAL A 2 17.49 18.38 7.69
C VAL A 2 17.87 17.89 9.11
N LEU A 3 17.43 16.70 9.53
CA LEU A 3 17.14 16.54 10.96
C LEU A 3 18.30 16.10 11.88
N VAL A 4 19.19 15.17 11.53
CA VAL A 4 20.12 14.66 12.58
C VAL A 4 21.34 15.56 12.82
N LYS A 5 21.84 16.26 11.78
CA LYS A 5 22.90 17.26 11.95
C LYS A 5 22.40 18.52 12.67
N GLU A 6 21.17 18.95 12.44
CA GLU A 6 20.56 20.05 13.22
C GLU A 6 20.32 19.63 14.68
N TRP A 7 20.01 18.36 14.97
CA TRP A 7 19.90 17.86 16.34
C TRP A 7 21.25 17.81 17.07
N ALA A 8 22.38 17.74 16.35
CA ALA A 8 23.70 17.53 16.95
C ALA A 8 24.68 18.72 16.84
N ASN A 9 24.57 19.57 15.83
CA ASN A 9 25.46 20.70 15.57
C ASN A 9 24.67 22.01 15.39
N GLU A 10 25.29 23.12 15.80
CA GLU A 10 24.81 24.48 15.57
C GLU A 10 24.88 24.84 14.07
N PRO A 11 23.84 25.46 13.49
CA PRO A 11 23.92 26.05 12.16
C PRO A 11 24.03 27.59 12.21
N PRO A 12 24.77 28.22 11.27
CA PRO A 12 24.79 29.66 11.08
C PRO A 12 23.60 30.15 10.23
N LEU A 13 23.33 31.46 10.36
CA LEU A 13 22.27 32.24 9.72
C LEU A 13 22.23 32.12 8.19
N VAL A 14 21.03 31.96 7.62
CA VAL A 14 20.76 32.22 6.20
C VAL A 14 19.42 32.93 6.03
N ALA A 15 19.42 33.98 5.20
CA ALA A 15 18.26 34.79 4.84
C ALA A 15 17.72 34.45 3.44
N ASN A 16 16.39 34.54 3.35
CA ASN A 16 15.51 34.93 2.23
C ASN A 16 15.69 34.33 0.82
N THR A 17 14.60 33.73 0.33
CA THR A 17 14.25 33.69 -1.11
C THR A 17 12.78 34.07 -1.32
N LYS A 18 12.52 34.88 -2.35
CA LYS A 18 11.18 35.33 -2.81
C LYS A 18 10.61 34.37 -3.89
N PRO A 19 9.28 34.31 -4.05
CA PRO A 19 8.63 33.45 -5.04
C PRO A 19 8.46 34.10 -6.44
N VAL A 20 8.40 33.25 -7.48
CA VAL A 20 8.16 33.59 -8.89
C VAL A 20 6.74 33.14 -9.31
N PRO A 21 5.99 33.93 -10.11
CA PRO A 21 4.59 33.66 -10.48
C PRO A 21 4.42 32.74 -11.71
N PRO A 22 3.19 32.22 -11.95
CA PRO A 22 2.92 31.20 -12.98
C PRO A 22 2.56 31.75 -14.37
N VAL A 23 2.75 30.89 -15.39
CA VAL A 23 2.51 31.14 -16.83
C VAL A 23 1.17 30.51 -17.27
N PRO A 24 0.39 31.14 -18.18
CA PRO A 24 -0.94 30.68 -18.58
C PRO A 24 -0.96 29.65 -19.73
N VAL A 25 -2.01 28.81 -19.74
CA VAL A 25 -2.28 27.70 -20.69
C VAL A 25 -3.20 28.15 -21.82
N LYS A 26 -2.87 27.80 -23.07
CA LYS A 26 -3.71 27.96 -24.27
C LYS A 26 -4.64 26.75 -24.47
N LYS A 27 -5.90 27.00 -24.85
CA LYS A 27 -6.89 26.00 -25.30
C LYS A 27 -6.83 25.84 -26.82
N GLU A 28 -6.85 24.62 -27.32
CA GLU A 28 -7.14 24.29 -28.72
C GLU A 28 -8.43 23.47 -28.81
N ASN A 29 -9.31 23.89 -29.72
CA ASN A 29 -10.51 23.18 -30.14
C ASN A 29 -10.16 22.16 -31.25
N LYS A 30 -10.75 20.96 -31.22
CA LYS A 30 -10.81 20.05 -32.36
C LYS A 30 -12.24 19.64 -32.66
N GLU A 31 -12.62 19.80 -33.93
CA GLU A 31 -13.89 19.41 -34.53
C GLU A 31 -14.14 17.90 -34.46
N ILE A 32 -15.40 17.51 -34.26
CA ILE A 32 -15.89 16.14 -34.34
C ILE A 32 -16.64 15.99 -35.67
N VAL A 33 -16.13 15.12 -36.54
CA VAL A 33 -16.77 14.72 -37.80
C VAL A 33 -17.78 13.60 -37.50
N SER A 34 -19.03 13.82 -37.88
CA SER A 34 -20.15 12.87 -37.73
C SER A 34 -20.19 11.87 -38.89
N ILE A 35 -20.02 10.58 -38.61
CA ILE A 35 -20.25 9.47 -39.54
C ILE A 35 -21.61 8.84 -39.23
N LYS A 36 -22.51 8.76 -40.23
CA LYS A 36 -23.81 8.08 -40.11
C LYS A 36 -23.64 6.56 -40.20
N PRO A 37 -24.31 5.74 -39.35
CA PRO A 37 -24.27 4.29 -39.48
C PRO A 37 -25.32 3.75 -40.46
N ASP A 38 -24.90 2.70 -41.16
CA ASP A 38 -25.58 1.96 -42.21
C ASP A 38 -26.72 1.05 -41.70
N LYS A 39 -27.54 0.57 -42.64
CA LYS A 39 -28.83 -0.15 -42.47
C LYS A 39 -28.82 -1.32 -41.45
N LYS A 40 -29.81 -1.35 -40.56
CA LYS A 40 -30.08 -2.42 -39.57
C LYS A 40 -30.35 -3.78 -40.24
N GLN A 41 -29.55 -4.80 -39.88
CA GLN A 41 -29.87 -6.21 -40.12
C GLN A 41 -31.11 -6.63 -39.30
N PRO A 42 -31.93 -7.59 -39.78
CA PRO A 42 -33.11 -8.07 -39.07
C PRO A 42 -32.73 -8.76 -37.75
N GLU A 43 -33.27 -8.27 -36.64
CA GLU A 43 -33.01 -8.80 -35.30
C GLU A 43 -33.76 -10.13 -35.06
N LEU A 44 -33.05 -11.13 -34.54
CA LEU A 44 -33.68 -12.35 -34.01
C LEU A 44 -34.43 -12.05 -32.70
N SER A 45 -35.66 -12.55 -32.56
CA SER A 45 -36.38 -12.58 -31.28
C SER A 45 -35.64 -13.45 -30.26
N GLU A 46 -35.73 -13.13 -28.96
CA GLU A 46 -34.94 -13.78 -27.89
C GLU A 46 -35.07 -15.32 -27.83
N SER A 47 -36.27 -15.87 -28.00
CA SER A 47 -36.47 -17.33 -28.01
C SER A 47 -35.74 -18.01 -29.18
N LYS A 48 -35.80 -17.42 -30.37
CA LYS A 48 -35.08 -17.88 -31.56
C LYS A 48 -33.57 -17.69 -31.43
N ALA A 49 -33.12 -16.66 -30.72
CA ALA A 49 -31.70 -16.44 -30.44
C ALA A 49 -31.13 -17.55 -29.55
N LYS A 50 -31.84 -17.94 -28.47
CA LYS A 50 -31.43 -19.06 -27.61
C LYS A 50 -31.29 -20.38 -28.38
N GLU A 51 -32.30 -20.73 -29.17
CA GLU A 51 -32.29 -21.96 -29.96
C GLU A 51 -31.17 -21.96 -31.00
N PHE A 52 -30.97 -20.84 -31.68
CA PHE A 52 -29.89 -20.67 -32.65
C PHE A 52 -28.49 -20.79 -32.01
N ILE A 53 -28.27 -20.15 -30.86
CA ILE A 53 -27.01 -20.23 -30.11
C ILE A 53 -26.76 -21.66 -29.65
N ARG A 54 -27.77 -22.31 -29.06
CA ARG A 54 -27.65 -23.69 -28.58
C ARG A 54 -27.37 -24.66 -29.72
N ALA A 55 -28.02 -24.50 -30.88
CA ALA A 55 -27.73 -25.28 -32.07
C ALA A 55 -26.32 -25.03 -32.61
N THR A 56 -25.85 -23.78 -32.58
CA THR A 56 -24.50 -23.39 -33.00
C THR A 56 -23.46 -24.03 -32.09
N VAL A 57 -23.61 -23.92 -30.76
CA VAL A 57 -22.73 -24.57 -29.79
C VAL A 57 -22.71 -26.09 -30.02
N LYS A 58 -23.88 -26.73 -30.16
CA LYS A 58 -23.96 -28.17 -30.46
C LYS A 58 -23.26 -28.57 -31.75
N SER A 59 -23.30 -27.73 -32.79
CA SER A 59 -22.58 -27.98 -34.05
C SER A 59 -21.06 -27.86 -33.92
N LYS A 60 -20.56 -27.19 -32.88
CA LYS A 60 -19.14 -27.01 -32.57
C LYS A 60 -18.62 -27.97 -31.50
N MET A 61 -19.53 -28.68 -30.81
CA MET A 61 -19.16 -29.75 -29.90
C MET A 61 -18.49 -30.88 -30.69
N VAL A 62 -17.42 -31.42 -30.11
CA VAL A 62 -16.70 -32.55 -30.68
C VAL A 62 -17.33 -33.85 -30.15
N PRO A 63 -17.30 -34.96 -30.91
CA PRO A 63 -17.80 -36.24 -30.42
C PRO A 63 -17.23 -36.59 -29.03
N GLY A 64 -18.12 -36.93 -28.10
CA GLY A 64 -17.77 -37.23 -26.70
C GLY A 64 -17.91 -36.05 -25.73
N ASP A 65 -18.06 -34.81 -26.21
CA ASP A 65 -18.35 -33.66 -25.36
C ASP A 65 -19.69 -33.84 -24.64
N LYS A 66 -19.68 -33.66 -23.31
CA LYS A 66 -20.89 -33.63 -22.48
C LYS A 66 -21.10 -32.21 -21.96
N MET A 67 -22.29 -31.66 -22.20
CA MET A 67 -22.70 -30.37 -21.66
C MET A 67 -22.96 -30.50 -20.16
N VAL A 68 -22.34 -29.63 -19.36
CA VAL A 68 -22.44 -29.61 -17.89
C VAL A 68 -23.01 -28.30 -17.36
N VAL A 69 -22.90 -27.21 -18.14
CA VAL A 69 -23.60 -25.95 -17.88
C VAL A 69 -24.32 -25.52 -19.15
N ASP A 70 -25.56 -25.08 -18.99
CA ASP A 70 -26.42 -24.49 -20.02
C ASP A 70 -27.30 -23.45 -19.31
N THR A 71 -26.83 -22.20 -19.28
CA THR A 71 -27.48 -21.13 -18.51
C THR A 71 -27.51 -19.82 -19.27
N ILE A 72 -28.38 -18.92 -18.82
CA ILE A 72 -28.51 -17.55 -19.32
C ILE A 72 -28.36 -16.61 -18.14
N LEU A 73 -27.46 -15.66 -18.27
CA LEU A 73 -27.26 -14.56 -17.32
C LEU A 73 -27.96 -13.34 -17.89
N VAL A 74 -28.84 -12.74 -17.08
CA VAL A 74 -29.48 -11.46 -17.40
C VAL A 74 -28.68 -10.38 -16.68
N VAL A 75 -27.94 -9.59 -17.43
CA VAL A 75 -27.04 -8.56 -16.90
C VAL A 75 -27.63 -7.18 -17.17
N LYS A 76 -27.77 -6.37 -16.13
CA LYS A 76 -28.19 -4.97 -16.26
C LYS A 76 -26.99 -4.04 -16.22
N PRO A 77 -27.11 -2.83 -16.83
CA PRO A 77 -26.08 -1.82 -16.68
C PRO A 77 -25.80 -1.50 -15.20
N GLY A 78 -24.52 -1.47 -14.82
CA GLY A 78 -24.06 -1.08 -13.48
C GLY A 78 -24.16 -2.13 -12.38
N ASP A 79 -24.62 -3.36 -12.67
CA ASP A 79 -24.60 -4.46 -11.71
C ASP A 79 -23.18 -5.05 -11.51
N ASP A 80 -23.04 -5.93 -10.51
CA ASP A 80 -21.80 -6.66 -10.26
C ASP A 80 -21.48 -7.55 -11.47
N ASN A 81 -20.56 -7.05 -12.28
CA ASN A 81 -20.45 -7.39 -13.68
C ASN A 81 -19.56 -8.63 -13.93
N GLN A 82 -19.54 -9.53 -12.96
CA GLN A 82 -18.63 -10.66 -12.91
C GLN A 82 -19.40 -11.93 -12.59
N THR A 83 -19.16 -12.97 -13.36
CA THR A 83 -19.74 -14.28 -13.12
C THR A 83 -18.66 -15.34 -13.12
N LYS A 84 -18.58 -16.08 -12.01
CA LYS A 84 -17.68 -17.23 -11.87
C LYS A 84 -18.40 -18.50 -12.27
N ILE A 85 -17.84 -19.22 -13.22
CA ILE A 85 -18.29 -20.55 -13.61
C ILE A 85 -17.26 -21.55 -13.08
N ASN A 86 -17.64 -22.30 -12.06
CA ASN A 86 -16.78 -23.32 -11.49
C ASN A 86 -16.53 -24.43 -12.52
N ALA A 87 -15.25 -24.75 -12.71
CA ALA A 87 -14.74 -25.70 -13.68
C ALA A 87 -13.77 -26.72 -13.06
N ALA A 88 -13.85 -26.93 -11.73
CA ALA A 88 -13.09 -27.95 -11.01
C ALA A 88 -13.52 -29.35 -11.48
N PHE A 89 -12.80 -29.87 -12.45
CA PHE A 89 -12.94 -31.22 -13.00
C PHE A 89 -11.59 -31.96 -12.91
N ASP A 90 -11.60 -33.24 -13.27
CA ASP A 90 -10.38 -34.00 -13.51
C ASP A 90 -9.46 -33.27 -14.52
N GLU A 91 -8.15 -33.23 -14.26
CA GLU A 91 -7.17 -32.53 -15.09
C GLU A 91 -7.09 -33.08 -16.53
N LYS A 92 -7.46 -34.34 -16.75
CA LYS A 92 -7.49 -35.00 -18.07
C LYS A 92 -8.71 -34.67 -18.90
N LEU A 93 -9.66 -33.89 -18.36
CA LEU A 93 -10.82 -33.44 -19.10
C LEU A 93 -10.53 -32.14 -19.87
N ASN A 94 -10.74 -32.14 -21.18
CA ASN A 94 -10.90 -30.90 -21.92
C ASN A 94 -12.17 -30.21 -21.43
N ARG A 95 -12.05 -28.92 -21.12
CA ARG A 95 -13.17 -28.04 -20.79
C ARG A 95 -13.30 -27.04 -21.93
N THR A 96 -14.51 -26.91 -22.47
CA THR A 96 -14.81 -25.85 -23.42
C THR A 96 -15.94 -24.97 -22.89
N LEU A 97 -15.61 -23.72 -22.58
CA LEU A 97 -16.57 -22.67 -22.27
C LEU A 97 -16.98 -21.96 -23.56
N TYR A 98 -18.29 -21.80 -23.76
CA TYR A 98 -18.87 -20.95 -24.77
C TYR A 98 -19.63 -19.81 -24.08
N VAL A 99 -19.33 -18.57 -24.44
CA VAL A 99 -20.04 -17.38 -23.97
C VAL A 99 -20.57 -16.64 -25.18
N ALA A 100 -21.90 -16.55 -25.31
CA ALA A 100 -22.56 -15.94 -26.45
C ALA A 100 -23.47 -14.80 -26.03
N PHE A 101 -23.55 -13.75 -26.84
CA PHE A 101 -24.40 -12.58 -26.61
C PHE A 101 -24.69 -11.86 -27.93
N LYS A 102 -25.70 -11.00 -27.93
CA LYS A 102 -26.04 -10.18 -29.09
C LYS A 102 -24.98 -9.09 -29.29
N GLU A 103 -24.53 -8.91 -30.52
CA GLU A 103 -23.55 -7.87 -30.87
C GLU A 103 -24.03 -6.48 -30.40
N ASN A 104 -23.08 -5.65 -29.95
CA ASN A 104 -23.31 -4.30 -29.42
C ASN A 104 -24.14 -4.21 -28.12
N LYS A 105 -24.47 -5.34 -27.47
CA LYS A 105 -25.16 -5.32 -26.16
C LYS A 105 -24.23 -5.47 -24.97
N ALA A 106 -23.08 -6.12 -25.15
CA ALA A 106 -22.09 -6.32 -24.09
C ALA A 106 -20.67 -6.43 -24.69
N SER A 107 -19.67 -6.13 -23.88
CA SER A 107 -18.29 -6.60 -24.08
C SER A 107 -17.98 -7.66 -23.02
N ILE A 108 -17.23 -8.70 -23.38
CA ILE A 108 -16.91 -9.81 -22.47
C ILE A 108 -15.39 -9.98 -22.42
N GLU A 109 -14.86 -10.08 -21.20
CA GLU A 109 -13.52 -10.56 -20.91
C GLU A 109 -13.63 -11.87 -20.12
N ILE A 110 -12.79 -12.86 -20.48
CA ILE A 110 -12.75 -14.15 -19.80
C ILE A 110 -11.36 -14.33 -19.19
N SER A 111 -11.27 -14.23 -17.87
CA SER A 111 -10.06 -14.57 -17.12
C SER A 111 -10.17 -16.02 -16.62
N ASN A 112 -9.03 -16.71 -16.51
CA ASN A 112 -9.00 -18.13 -16.14
C ASN A 112 -8.26 -18.28 -14.81
N LEU A 113 -8.72 -19.17 -13.95
CA LEU A 113 -8.13 -19.40 -12.63
C LEU A 113 -7.45 -20.77 -12.56
N TYR A 114 -6.26 -20.79 -11.97
CA TYR A 114 -5.51 -21.99 -11.58
C TYR A 114 -5.21 -21.90 -10.09
N GLY A 115 -5.86 -22.74 -9.28
CA GLY A 115 -5.94 -22.52 -7.84
C GLY A 115 -6.64 -21.20 -7.54
N ASN A 116 -5.91 -20.27 -6.91
CA ASN A 116 -6.38 -18.91 -6.61
C ASN A 116 -5.75 -17.83 -7.51
N ASN A 117 -4.99 -18.22 -8.55
CA ASN A 117 -4.23 -17.31 -9.39
C ASN A 117 -4.85 -17.16 -10.77
N PHE A 118 -4.88 -15.92 -11.28
CA PHE A 118 -5.25 -15.68 -12.68
C PHE A 118 -4.14 -16.16 -13.60
N VAL A 119 -4.53 -16.92 -14.62
CA VAL A 119 -3.63 -17.42 -15.65
C VAL A 119 -4.13 -17.04 -17.04
N GLU A 120 -3.18 -16.78 -17.92
CA GLU A 120 -3.45 -16.57 -19.32
C GLU A 120 -3.35 -17.90 -20.06
N LEU A 121 -4.44 -18.28 -20.72
CA LEU A 121 -4.46 -19.45 -21.60
C LEU A 121 -3.80 -19.13 -22.94
N PRO A 122 -3.16 -20.13 -23.58
CA PRO A 122 -2.54 -19.91 -24.88
C PRO A 122 -3.60 -19.52 -25.93
N GLU A 123 -3.20 -18.71 -26.92
CA GLU A 123 -4.12 -18.21 -27.95
C GLU A 123 -4.84 -19.32 -28.73
N ILE A 124 -4.20 -20.48 -28.92
CA ILE A 124 -4.82 -21.64 -29.56
C ILE A 124 -6.05 -22.19 -28.80
N SER A 125 -6.15 -21.90 -27.50
CA SER A 125 -7.30 -22.26 -26.67
C SER A 125 -8.47 -21.30 -26.84
N LYS A 126 -8.28 -20.13 -27.46
CA LYS A 126 -9.28 -19.09 -27.61
C LYS A 126 -9.74 -19.01 -29.06
N SER A 127 -11.03 -18.81 -29.27
CA SER A 127 -11.61 -18.63 -30.59
C SER A 127 -12.88 -17.79 -30.48
N GLU A 128 -13.17 -17.04 -31.53
CA GLU A 128 -14.33 -16.16 -31.61
C GLU A 128 -15.11 -16.49 -32.88
N TYR A 129 -16.44 -16.48 -32.78
CA TYR A 129 -17.35 -16.64 -33.90
C TYR A 129 -18.38 -15.53 -33.86
N SER A 130 -18.67 -14.94 -35.01
CA SER A 130 -19.69 -13.90 -35.16
C SER A 130 -20.62 -14.24 -36.32
N GLY A 131 -21.91 -14.02 -36.15
CA GLY A 131 -22.90 -14.27 -37.19
C GLY A 131 -24.33 -14.00 -36.76
N LYS A 132 -25.14 -13.46 -37.68
CA LYS A 132 -26.56 -13.11 -37.46
C LYS A 132 -26.76 -12.20 -36.23
N GLY A 133 -25.85 -11.24 -36.02
CA GLY A 133 -25.88 -10.30 -34.90
C GLY A 133 -25.57 -10.91 -33.53
N ILE A 134 -24.92 -12.08 -33.50
CA ILE A 134 -24.52 -12.79 -32.28
C ILE A 134 -23.01 -13.02 -32.32
N LYS A 135 -22.37 -12.76 -31.19
CA LYS A 135 -20.95 -13.01 -30.93
C LYS A 135 -20.81 -14.17 -29.95
N ILE A 136 -19.89 -15.09 -30.21
CA ILE A 136 -19.62 -16.28 -29.41
C ILE A 136 -18.12 -16.38 -29.15
N TYR A 137 -17.72 -16.25 -27.89
CA TYR A 137 -16.39 -16.62 -27.42
C TYR A 137 -16.36 -18.10 -27.06
N ARG A 138 -15.29 -18.77 -27.48
CA ARG A 138 -15.01 -20.16 -27.13
C ARG A 138 -13.61 -20.24 -26.53
N VAL A 139 -13.54 -20.75 -25.31
CA VAL A 139 -12.29 -21.02 -24.59
C VAL A 139 -12.22 -22.51 -24.28
N SER A 140 -11.17 -23.18 -24.73
CA SER A 140 -11.02 -24.64 -24.67
C SER A 140 -9.65 -25.03 -24.14
N PHE A 141 -9.60 -25.68 -22.99
CA PHE A 141 -8.34 -26.09 -22.37
C PHE A 141 -8.48 -27.42 -21.62
N THR A 142 -7.43 -28.23 -21.70
CA THR A 142 -7.29 -29.48 -20.96
C THR A 142 -6.20 -29.30 -19.92
N GLY A 143 -6.56 -29.37 -18.64
CA GLY A 143 -5.65 -29.14 -17.53
C GLY A 143 -6.37 -28.58 -16.30
N PRO A 144 -5.63 -28.27 -15.23
CA PRO A 144 -6.18 -28.04 -13.90
C PRO A 144 -6.81 -26.64 -13.67
N ILE A 145 -7.57 -26.10 -14.64
CA ILE A 145 -8.30 -24.85 -14.44
C ILE A 145 -9.40 -25.06 -13.38
N THR A 146 -9.45 -24.18 -12.40
CA THR A 146 -10.43 -24.21 -11.30
C THR A 146 -11.72 -23.50 -11.69
N ASP A 147 -11.62 -22.31 -12.30
CA ASP A 147 -12.78 -21.51 -12.67
C ASP A 147 -12.55 -20.72 -13.96
N PHE A 148 -13.64 -20.43 -14.67
CA PHE A 148 -13.71 -19.37 -15.66
C PHE A 148 -14.39 -18.15 -15.05
N ASN A 149 -13.68 -17.03 -15.06
CA ASN A 149 -14.17 -15.76 -14.58
C ASN A 149 -14.59 -14.89 -15.76
N ILE A 150 -15.89 -14.65 -15.89
CA ILE A 150 -16.47 -13.88 -17.00
C ILE A 150 -16.76 -12.48 -16.48
N VAL A 151 -16.00 -11.50 -16.93
CA VAL A 151 -16.30 -10.08 -16.72
C VAL A 151 -17.09 -9.59 -17.91
N HIS A 152 -18.23 -8.98 -17.65
CA HIS A 152 -19.14 -8.47 -18.66
C HIS A 152 -19.32 -6.97 -18.50
N ASN A 153 -19.25 -6.21 -19.58
CA ASN A 153 -19.46 -4.77 -19.56
C ASN A 153 -20.69 -4.44 -20.42
N VAL A 154 -21.72 -3.91 -19.77
CA VAL A 154 -23.02 -3.59 -20.37
C VAL A 154 -23.30 -2.10 -20.12
N GLU A 155 -23.15 -1.28 -21.15
CA GLU A 155 -23.14 0.19 -20.98
C GLU A 155 -24.53 0.83 -20.92
N GLN A 156 -25.51 0.30 -21.67
CA GLN A 156 -26.78 1.02 -21.93
C GLN A 156 -28.05 0.19 -21.72
N ASP A 157 -28.07 -1.07 -22.17
CA ASP A 157 -29.27 -1.90 -22.15
C ASP A 157 -29.01 -3.26 -21.50
N THR A 158 -29.99 -3.82 -20.79
CA THR A 158 -29.92 -5.20 -20.29
C THR A 158 -29.52 -6.18 -21.40
N ALA A 159 -28.56 -7.06 -21.10
CA ALA A 159 -28.03 -8.05 -22.02
C ALA A 159 -28.27 -9.48 -21.50
N ASN A 160 -28.64 -10.37 -22.42
CA ASN A 160 -28.70 -11.80 -22.17
C ASN A 160 -27.38 -12.45 -22.62
N ILE A 161 -26.63 -13.00 -21.67
CA ILE A 161 -25.38 -13.72 -21.91
C ILE A 161 -25.65 -15.22 -21.74
N TYR A 162 -25.46 -15.97 -22.82
CA TYR A 162 -25.65 -17.41 -22.85
C TYR A 162 -24.33 -18.09 -22.55
N VAL A 163 -24.31 -18.94 -21.53
CA VAL A 163 -23.08 -19.61 -21.06
C VAL A 163 -23.27 -21.12 -21.13
N PHE A 164 -22.36 -21.78 -21.84
CA PHE A 164 -22.32 -23.23 -21.94
C PHE A 164 -20.94 -23.74 -21.56
N LEU A 165 -20.89 -24.78 -20.75
CA LEU A 165 -19.64 -25.47 -20.42
C LEU A 165 -19.78 -26.92 -20.84
N THR A 166 -18.84 -27.41 -21.62
CA THR A 166 -18.74 -28.83 -21.99
C THR A 166 -17.47 -29.44 -21.43
N LYS A 167 -17.50 -30.76 -21.23
CA LYS A 167 -16.33 -31.55 -20.83
C LYS A 167 -16.18 -32.81 -21.66
N ARG A 168 -14.94 -33.23 -21.90
CA ARG A 168 -14.59 -34.49 -22.59
C ARG A 168 -13.24 -35.01 -22.12
N MET A 169 -13.04 -36.32 -22.06
CA MET A 169 -11.68 -36.86 -21.84
C MET A 169 -10.76 -36.50 -23.00
N ASP A 170 -9.55 -36.04 -22.69
CA ASP A 170 -8.57 -35.58 -23.66
C ASP A 170 -7.14 -35.75 -23.16
N GLU A 171 -6.70 -36.99 -22.98
CA GLU A 171 -5.35 -37.27 -22.45
C GLU A 171 -4.24 -36.66 -23.33
N LYS A 172 -4.44 -36.61 -24.65
CA LYS A 172 -3.49 -35.97 -25.57
C LYS A 172 -3.39 -34.47 -25.34
N GLY A 173 -4.53 -33.79 -25.16
CA GLY A 173 -4.55 -32.37 -24.80
C GLY A 173 -3.89 -32.08 -23.46
N TYR A 174 -4.08 -32.95 -22.46
CA TYR A 174 -3.41 -32.83 -21.16
C TYR A 174 -1.88 -32.86 -21.33
N VAL A 175 -1.35 -33.84 -22.07
CA VAL A 175 0.09 -33.95 -22.35
C VAL A 175 0.60 -32.71 -23.12
N ALA A 176 -0.15 -32.24 -24.11
CA ALA A 176 0.24 -31.06 -24.90
C ALA A 176 0.26 -29.76 -24.07
N ASN A 177 -0.63 -29.65 -23.07
CA ASN A 177 -0.76 -28.47 -22.23
C ASN A 177 0.12 -28.50 -20.97
N LYS A 178 0.76 -29.63 -20.67
CA LYS A 178 1.62 -29.81 -19.49
C LYS A 178 2.67 -28.69 -19.34
N LYS A 179 3.27 -28.27 -20.45
CA LYS A 179 4.23 -27.15 -20.49
C LYS A 179 3.66 -25.84 -19.94
N TYR A 180 2.39 -25.52 -20.21
CA TYR A 180 1.77 -24.29 -19.72
C TYR A 180 1.51 -24.35 -18.21
N VAL A 181 1.14 -25.52 -17.71
CA VAL A 181 0.98 -25.75 -16.27
C VAL A 181 2.32 -25.58 -15.56
N GLU A 182 3.38 -26.20 -16.07
CA GLU A 182 4.74 -26.05 -15.53
C GLU A 182 5.22 -24.59 -15.54
N GLU A 183 4.92 -23.84 -16.61
CA GLU A 183 5.20 -22.40 -16.69
C GLU A 183 4.42 -21.58 -15.65
N TRP A 184 3.14 -21.91 -15.42
CA TRP A 184 2.34 -21.24 -14.39
C TRP A 184 2.86 -21.54 -12.99
N ASP A 185 3.17 -22.80 -12.69
CA ASP A 185 3.74 -23.20 -11.40
C ASP A 185 5.06 -22.45 -11.12
N ALA A 186 5.94 -22.36 -12.12
CA ALA A 186 7.19 -21.62 -11.99
C ALA A 186 6.97 -20.12 -11.73
N LYS A 187 6.03 -19.48 -12.46
CA LYS A 187 5.69 -18.06 -12.28
C LYS A 187 5.09 -17.80 -10.89
N ILE A 188 4.19 -18.66 -10.44
CA ILE A 188 3.56 -18.54 -9.12
C ILE A 188 4.62 -18.69 -8.03
N ALA A 189 5.49 -19.71 -8.12
CA ALA A 189 6.57 -19.91 -7.16
C ALA A 189 7.54 -18.71 -7.10
N GLU A 190 7.84 -18.08 -8.24
CA GLU A 190 8.67 -16.86 -8.29
C GLU A 190 7.99 -15.67 -7.59
N VAL A 191 6.69 -15.48 -7.82
CA VAL A 191 5.91 -14.42 -7.16
C VAL A 191 5.86 -14.65 -5.65
N ASP A 192 5.59 -15.88 -5.21
CA ASP A 192 5.55 -16.24 -3.79
C ASP A 192 6.90 -16.03 -3.11
N ALA A 193 8.00 -16.42 -3.75
CA ALA A 193 9.35 -16.18 -3.24
C ALA A 193 9.67 -14.69 -3.12
N LYS A 194 9.26 -13.86 -4.09
CA LYS A 194 9.41 -12.40 -4.03
C LYS A 194 8.60 -11.78 -2.89
N LEU A 195 7.36 -12.23 -2.69
CA LEU A 195 6.50 -11.77 -1.60
C LEU A 195 7.09 -12.14 -0.23
N GLU A 196 7.59 -13.36 -0.08
CA GLU A 196 8.22 -13.81 1.17
C GLU A 196 9.50 -13.02 1.47
N LYS A 197 10.32 -12.72 0.46
CA LYS A 197 11.49 -11.86 0.62
C LYS A 197 11.09 -10.45 1.11
N LYS A 198 10.05 -9.85 0.50
CA LYS A 198 9.52 -8.55 0.94
C LYS A 198 8.95 -8.60 2.36
N ARG A 199 8.31 -9.71 2.75
CA ARG A 199 7.79 -9.90 4.12
C ARG A 199 8.92 -9.92 5.14
N LYS A 200 9.95 -10.73 4.92
CA LYS A 200 11.14 -10.80 5.79
C LYS A 200 11.86 -9.45 5.90
N GLU A 201 11.96 -8.71 4.80
CA GLU A 201 12.55 -7.37 4.81
C GLU A 201 11.73 -6.39 5.66
N ARG A 202 10.40 -6.42 5.55
CA ARG A 202 9.50 -5.60 6.39
C ARG A 202 9.59 -5.97 7.87
N GLU A 203 9.62 -7.26 8.20
CA GLU A 203 9.78 -7.74 9.58
C GLU A 203 11.10 -7.27 10.18
N LYS A 204 12.19 -7.37 9.42
CA LYS A 204 13.50 -6.84 9.82
C LYS A 204 13.45 -5.32 10.07
N GLN A 205 12.88 -4.55 9.14
CA GLN A 205 12.73 -3.10 9.29
C GLN A 205 11.89 -2.74 10.53
N ASN A 206 10.79 -3.45 10.79
CA ASN A 206 9.95 -3.24 11.97
C ASN A 206 10.67 -3.57 13.28
N SER A 207 11.48 -4.64 13.30
CA SER A 207 12.30 -5.01 14.46
C SER A 207 13.37 -3.95 14.75
N GLU A 208 14.06 -3.47 13.72
CA GLU A 208 15.08 -2.42 13.86
C GLU A 208 14.46 -1.10 14.31
N TYR A 209 13.29 -0.74 13.76
CA TYR A 209 12.53 0.44 14.19
C TYR A 209 12.11 0.36 15.65
N SER A 210 11.53 -0.78 16.06
CA SER A 210 11.09 -1.00 17.46
C SER A 210 12.25 -0.86 18.44
N SER A 211 13.44 -1.35 18.07
CA SER A 211 14.65 -1.17 18.88
C SER A 211 15.00 0.31 19.06
N VAL A 212 15.01 1.08 17.97
CA VAL A 212 15.33 2.51 18.01
C VAL A 212 14.29 3.30 18.80
N ALA A 213 13.01 3.02 18.58
CA ALA A 213 11.92 3.67 19.31
C ALA A 213 12.03 3.43 20.83
N ASN A 214 12.30 2.18 21.24
CA ASN A 214 12.46 1.83 22.65
C ASN A 214 13.69 2.49 23.29
N ASP A 215 14.82 2.53 22.59
CA ASP A 215 16.02 3.20 23.09
C ASP A 215 15.78 4.71 23.26
N LEU A 216 15.14 5.37 22.29
CA LEU A 216 14.80 6.79 22.38
C LEU A 216 13.86 7.05 23.56
N LYS A 217 12.80 6.26 23.73
CA LYS A 217 11.91 6.35 24.89
C LYS A 217 12.66 6.17 26.21
N ARG A 218 13.57 5.19 26.30
CA ARG A 218 14.41 4.95 27.49
C ARG A 218 15.29 6.15 27.81
N LEU A 219 15.92 6.75 26.81
CA LEU A 219 16.79 7.92 26.98
C LEU A 219 15.98 9.15 27.42
N MET A 220 14.82 9.40 26.80
CA MET A 220 13.92 10.48 27.25
C MET A 220 13.42 10.23 28.68
N LYS A 221 13.08 8.99 29.04
CA LYS A 221 12.71 8.64 30.42
C LYS A 221 13.84 8.89 31.42
N SER A 222 15.09 8.63 31.03
CA SER A 222 16.27 8.90 31.86
C SER A 222 16.43 10.41 32.14
N ILE A 223 16.26 11.24 31.10
CA ILE A 223 16.26 12.71 31.22
C ILE A 223 15.11 13.15 32.16
N TYR A 224 13.90 12.64 31.93
CA TYR A 224 12.73 12.95 32.76
C TYR A 224 12.99 12.65 34.24
N GLN A 225 13.52 11.48 34.58
CA GLN A 225 13.76 11.10 35.98
C GLN A 225 14.86 11.96 36.63
N SER A 226 15.94 12.25 35.90
CA SER A 226 17.00 13.16 36.38
C SER A 226 16.44 14.55 36.65
N VAL A 227 15.73 15.13 35.68
CA VAL A 227 15.15 16.47 35.78
C VAL A 227 14.07 16.55 36.86
N LYS A 228 13.22 15.53 36.99
CA LYS A 228 12.23 15.45 38.08
C LYS A 228 12.90 15.53 39.45
N ASN A 229 13.93 14.71 39.67
CA ASN A 229 14.65 14.67 40.94
C ASN A 229 15.40 15.97 41.22
N ASN A 230 15.99 16.58 40.18
CA ASN A 230 16.73 17.82 40.32
C ASN A 230 15.83 19.04 40.50
N ASN A 231 14.66 19.06 39.85
CA ASN A 231 13.67 20.10 40.07
C ASN A 231 13.14 20.06 41.52
N LEU A 232 12.93 18.86 42.09
CA LEU A 232 12.60 18.71 43.50
C LEU A 232 13.68 19.28 44.44
N LYS A 233 14.97 19.05 44.15
CA LYS A 233 16.08 19.62 44.93
C LYS A 233 16.12 21.14 44.83
N LEU A 234 15.92 21.71 43.63
CA LEU A 234 15.85 23.15 43.46
C LEU A 234 14.66 23.77 44.22
N HIS A 235 13.54 23.05 44.37
CA HIS A 235 12.39 23.52 45.16
C HIS A 235 12.53 23.33 46.67
N ALA A 236 13.38 22.40 47.12
CA ALA A 236 13.57 22.12 48.54
C ALA A 236 14.35 23.22 49.28
N SER A 237 15.09 24.07 48.55
CA SER A 237 15.81 25.22 49.12
C SER A 237 15.33 26.52 48.48
N PRO A 238 14.89 27.53 49.25
CA PRO A 238 14.56 28.85 48.71
C PRO A 238 15.79 29.60 48.16
N GLN A 239 17.01 29.19 48.53
CA GLN A 239 18.27 29.70 48.01
C GLN A 239 19.31 28.56 47.92
N PRO A 240 19.27 27.73 46.86
CA PRO A 240 20.27 26.68 46.67
C PRO A 240 21.65 27.29 46.41
N SER A 241 22.69 26.61 46.89
CA SER A 241 24.08 27.08 46.67
C SER A 241 24.47 26.97 45.20
N LEU A 242 25.41 27.80 44.73
CA LEU A 242 25.94 27.70 43.36
C LEU A 242 26.50 26.32 43.04
N THR A 243 27.15 25.66 44.03
CA THR A 243 27.64 24.27 43.90
C THR A 243 26.51 23.26 43.72
N GLU A 244 25.38 23.48 44.40
CA GLU A 244 24.20 22.62 44.26
C GLU A 244 23.53 22.81 42.90
N ILE A 245 23.41 24.05 42.44
CA ILE A 245 22.89 24.39 41.11
C ILE A 245 23.76 23.76 40.02
N ASP A 246 25.09 23.90 40.10
CA ASP A 246 26.04 23.29 39.15
C ASP A 246 25.90 21.76 39.12
N ARG A 247 25.77 21.10 40.28
CA ARG A 247 25.56 19.65 40.36
C ARG A 247 24.25 19.22 39.69
N ILE A 248 23.18 19.98 39.90
CA ILE A 248 21.85 19.74 39.32
C ILE A 248 21.88 19.86 37.80
N ILE A 249 22.53 20.91 37.27
CA ILE A 249 22.67 21.14 35.84
C ILE A 249 23.48 20.00 35.20
N LYS A 250 24.65 19.68 35.75
CA LYS A 250 25.54 18.62 35.22
C LYS A 250 24.90 17.24 35.16
N ASP A 251 24.08 16.88 36.14
CA ASP A 251 23.36 15.60 36.13
C ASP A 251 22.37 15.52 34.95
N ALA A 252 21.59 16.57 34.72
CA ALA A 252 20.65 16.63 33.60
C ALA A 252 21.38 16.67 32.25
N GLU A 253 22.45 17.47 32.14
CA GLU A 253 23.29 17.56 30.93
C GLU A 253 23.94 16.21 30.57
N SER A 254 24.38 15.45 31.57
CA SER A 254 24.92 14.11 31.33
C SER A 254 23.91 13.20 30.65
N LYS A 255 22.63 13.23 31.05
CA LYS A 255 21.57 12.41 30.43
C LYS A 255 21.24 12.89 29.01
N TYR A 256 21.27 14.20 28.79
CA TYR A 256 21.09 14.76 27.46
C TYR A 256 22.26 14.43 26.51
N LYS A 257 23.49 14.37 27.03
CA LYS A 257 24.67 13.93 26.27
C LYS A 257 24.55 12.48 25.82
N ASP A 258 24.03 11.59 26.67
CA ASP A 258 23.75 10.19 26.29
C ASP A 258 22.78 10.11 25.10
N LEU A 259 21.70 10.90 25.14
CA LEU A 259 20.74 11.01 24.03
C LEU A 259 21.41 11.55 22.76
N LYS A 260 22.18 12.64 22.86
CA LYS A 260 22.91 13.23 21.72
C LYS A 260 23.83 12.22 21.05
N ASN A 261 24.61 11.49 21.86
CA ASN A 261 25.50 10.45 21.36
C ASN A 261 24.73 9.34 20.65
N TYR A 262 23.62 8.89 21.22
CA TYR A 262 22.76 7.88 20.59
C TYR A 262 22.23 8.33 19.23
N LEU A 263 21.74 9.57 19.12
CA LEU A 263 21.23 10.14 17.88
C LEU A 263 22.31 10.21 16.79
N LEU A 264 23.53 10.61 17.15
CA LEU A 264 24.69 10.65 16.25
C LEU A 264 25.09 9.24 15.78
N THR A 265 25.20 8.28 16.70
CA THR A 265 25.57 6.90 16.36
C THR A 265 24.51 6.21 15.49
N ASN A 266 23.23 6.58 15.62
CA ASN A 266 22.12 5.96 14.90
C ASN A 266 21.52 6.83 13.79
N GLU A 267 22.23 7.89 13.36
CA GLU A 267 21.75 8.88 12.39
C GLU A 267 21.13 8.25 11.14
N ASN A 268 21.83 7.30 10.52
CA ASN A 268 21.39 6.69 9.26
C ASN A 268 20.13 5.84 9.44
N LYS A 269 20.01 5.11 10.56
CA LYS A 269 18.83 4.29 10.88
C LYS A 269 17.61 5.18 11.17
N ILE A 270 17.81 6.24 11.94
CA ILE A 270 16.73 7.20 12.25
C ILE A 270 16.22 7.88 10.97
N LYS A 271 17.11 8.29 10.08
CA LYS A 271 16.73 8.89 8.79
C LYS A 271 15.96 7.94 7.89
N SER A 272 16.36 6.66 7.83
CA SER A 272 15.65 5.68 6.99
C SER A 272 14.23 5.43 7.50
N PHE A 273 13.99 5.44 8.82
CA PHE A 273 12.64 5.28 9.37
C PHE A 273 11.74 6.49 9.13
N ALA A 274 12.29 7.72 9.22
CA ALA A 274 11.55 8.95 8.96
C ALA A 274 11.04 9.05 7.51
N GLY A 275 11.74 8.43 6.56
CA GLY A 275 11.35 8.32 5.15
C GLY A 275 10.52 7.08 4.79
N SER A 276 10.25 6.18 5.74
CA SER A 276 9.40 5.00 5.57
C SER A 276 7.93 5.29 5.95
N ASN A 277 7.07 4.27 6.03
CA ASN A 277 5.60 4.34 6.19
C ASN A 277 5.05 5.47 7.12
N SER A 278 3.77 5.83 6.93
CA SER A 278 3.16 6.99 7.60
C SER A 278 3.21 6.92 9.14
N THR A 279 3.13 5.74 9.74
CA THR A 279 3.13 5.55 11.21
C THR A 279 4.51 5.78 11.83
N ASN A 280 5.58 5.19 11.27
CA ASN A 280 6.94 5.37 11.80
C ASN A 280 7.38 6.83 11.68
N SER A 281 7.03 7.48 10.56
CA SER A 281 7.32 8.89 10.32
C SER A 281 6.65 9.80 11.37
N ALA A 282 5.40 9.50 11.76
CA ALA A 282 4.67 10.27 12.76
C ALA A 282 5.28 10.17 14.17
N PHE A 283 5.67 8.96 14.61
CA PHE A 283 6.37 8.79 15.89
C PHE A 283 7.71 9.53 15.88
N MET A 284 8.52 9.34 14.84
CA MET A 284 9.85 9.97 14.74
C MET A 284 9.74 11.50 14.72
N LYS A 285 8.68 12.06 14.12
CA LYS A 285 8.41 13.49 14.17
C LYS A 285 8.10 13.97 15.60
N LYS A 286 7.19 13.31 16.32
CA LYS A 286 6.87 13.68 17.71
C LYS A 286 8.09 13.56 18.62
N MET A 287 8.88 12.50 18.44
CA MET A 287 10.14 12.31 19.16
C MET A 287 11.14 13.43 18.86
N SER A 288 11.30 13.78 17.57
CA SER A 288 12.12 14.92 17.14
C SER A 288 11.69 16.23 17.79
N ASP A 289 10.41 16.55 17.75
CA ASP A 289 9.87 17.81 18.29
C ASP A 289 10.16 17.91 19.80
N ALA A 290 10.00 16.82 20.54
CA ALA A 290 10.34 16.77 21.96
C ALA A 290 11.85 16.90 22.23
N ILE A 291 12.71 16.30 21.40
CA ILE A 291 14.18 16.44 21.50
C ILE A 291 14.59 17.89 21.28
N MET A 292 13.97 18.57 20.31
CA MET A 292 14.24 20.00 20.04
C MET A 292 13.80 20.89 21.21
N GLU A 293 12.67 20.60 21.85
CA GLU A 293 12.21 21.32 23.04
C GLU A 293 13.16 21.12 24.23
N VAL A 294 13.60 19.88 24.47
CA VAL A 294 14.62 19.59 25.50
C VAL A 294 15.90 20.38 25.23
N ARG A 295 16.39 20.38 23.99
CA ARG A 295 17.58 21.15 23.59
C ARG A 295 17.41 22.64 23.85
N SER A 296 16.29 23.22 23.43
CA SER A 296 16.02 24.66 23.61
C SER A 296 16.06 25.05 25.08
N ASN A 297 15.52 24.22 25.96
CA ASN A 297 15.54 24.50 27.40
C ASN A 297 16.94 24.29 28.03
N PHE A 298 17.78 23.38 27.52
CA PHE A 298 19.19 23.34 27.92
C PHE A 298 19.95 24.61 27.52
N PHE A 299 19.66 25.21 26.37
CA PHE A 299 20.23 26.52 26.01
C PHE A 299 19.77 27.62 26.96
N ARG A 300 18.50 27.63 27.38
CA ARG A 300 18.01 28.58 28.38
C ARG A 300 18.73 28.45 29.73
N ILE A 301 19.10 27.23 30.14
CA ILE A 301 19.91 26.99 31.35
C ILE A 301 21.29 27.62 31.18
N ASP A 302 21.97 27.35 30.05
CA ASP A 302 23.29 27.90 29.75
C ASP A 302 23.28 29.44 29.73
N ASP A 303 22.29 30.06 29.07
CA ASP A 303 22.12 31.52 29.04
C ASP A 303 21.89 32.08 30.45
N THR A 304 21.06 31.42 31.26
CA THR A 304 20.80 31.83 32.66
C THR A 304 22.06 31.78 33.52
N VAL A 305 22.92 30.78 33.32
CA VAL A 305 24.20 30.66 34.03
C VAL A 305 25.19 31.74 33.56
N LYS A 306 25.29 31.99 32.25
CA LYS A 306 26.14 33.04 31.68
C LYS A 306 25.75 34.43 32.19
N ASP A 307 24.45 34.74 32.16
CA ASP A 307 23.93 36.02 32.66
C ASP A 307 24.22 36.21 34.15
N SER A 308 24.12 35.15 34.95
CA SER A 308 24.50 35.19 36.36
C SER A 308 25.99 35.52 36.55
N ASN A 309 26.86 34.84 35.79
CA ASN A 309 28.30 35.08 35.86
C ASN A 309 28.67 36.51 35.45
N ALA A 310 27.98 37.07 34.45
CA ALA A 310 28.16 38.46 34.03
C ALA A 310 27.66 39.48 35.09
N ASN A 311 26.65 39.11 35.90
CA ASN A 311 26.00 39.99 36.86
C ASN A 311 26.37 39.70 38.34
N GLY A 312 27.59 39.21 38.60
CA GLY A 312 28.12 39.05 39.95
C GLY A 312 27.61 37.81 40.70
N GLY A 313 27.25 36.75 39.99
CA GLY A 313 26.95 35.42 40.55
C GLY A 313 25.52 35.24 41.08
N LYS A 314 24.62 36.18 40.81
CA LYS A 314 23.20 36.08 41.19
C LYS A 314 22.40 35.34 40.12
N ILE A 315 22.21 34.03 40.32
CA ILE A 315 21.40 33.19 39.44
C ILE A 315 19.91 33.55 39.54
N ASN A 316 19.26 33.73 38.39
CA ASN A 316 17.80 33.80 38.32
C ASN A 316 17.20 32.39 38.42
N ILE A 317 16.86 31.99 39.64
CA ILE A 317 16.27 30.68 39.93
C ILE A 317 14.94 30.45 39.20
N GLY A 318 14.15 31.52 38.97
CA GLY A 318 12.90 31.44 38.22
C GLY A 318 13.10 30.99 36.77
N ASN A 319 14.14 31.49 36.11
CA ASN A 319 14.48 31.08 34.74
C ASN A 319 14.96 29.62 34.70
N LEU A 320 15.75 29.18 35.68
CA LEU A 320 16.16 27.77 35.79
C LEU A 320 14.95 26.86 35.97
N TYR A 321 14.00 27.21 36.85
CA TYR A 321 12.78 26.43 37.04
C TYR A 321 11.97 26.29 35.74
N ALA A 322 11.78 27.40 35.02
CA ALA A 322 11.04 27.39 33.76
C ALA A 322 11.71 26.45 32.73
N ALA A 323 13.04 26.49 32.64
CA ALA A 323 13.79 25.62 31.74
C ALA A 323 13.72 24.14 32.17
N PHE A 324 13.92 23.82 33.45
CA PHE A 324 13.78 22.44 33.95
C PHE A 324 12.37 21.91 33.76
N LYS A 325 11.33 22.74 33.94
CA LYS A 325 9.95 22.36 33.65
C LYS A 325 9.74 22.04 32.17
N GLY A 326 10.27 22.87 31.26
CA GLY A 326 10.22 22.59 29.82
C GLY A 326 10.87 21.26 29.45
N ILE A 327 12.05 20.95 30.03
CA ILE A 327 12.71 19.65 29.83
C ILE A 327 11.86 18.52 30.40
N LEU A 328 11.29 18.69 31.59
CA LEU A 328 10.43 17.70 32.26
C LEU A 328 9.23 17.31 31.38
N ASP A 329 8.49 18.31 30.91
CA ASP A 329 7.24 18.11 30.16
C ASP A 329 7.51 17.45 28.79
N ALA A 330 8.55 17.93 28.08
CA ALA A 330 8.94 17.37 26.79
C ALA A 330 9.46 15.92 26.91
N SER A 331 10.28 15.64 27.92
CA SER A 331 10.85 14.31 28.12
C SER A 331 9.84 13.28 28.60
N TYR A 332 8.88 13.66 29.45
CA TYR A 332 7.76 12.81 29.83
C TYR A 332 6.88 12.48 28.62
N THR A 333 6.47 13.50 27.86
CA THR A 333 5.61 13.30 26.68
C THR A 333 6.24 12.34 25.68
N ALA A 334 7.54 12.49 25.43
CA ALA A 334 8.28 11.61 24.54
C ALA A 334 8.44 10.18 25.07
N SER A 335 8.62 9.99 26.38
CA SER A 335 8.79 8.66 26.98
C SER A 335 7.50 7.83 26.95
N GLU A 336 6.34 8.49 26.87
CA GLU A 336 5.03 7.83 26.84
C GLU A 336 4.46 7.67 25.41
N LEU A 337 5.21 8.05 24.37
CA LEU A 337 4.75 7.89 22.99
C LEU A 337 4.48 6.42 22.63
N SER A 338 3.34 6.16 21.99
CA SER A 338 3.02 4.90 21.32
C SER A 338 3.57 4.90 19.88
N TYR A 339 4.00 3.74 19.39
CA TYR A 339 4.45 3.55 18.02
C TYR A 339 3.79 2.33 17.37
#